data_AF-A0A813DTF7-F1
#
_entry.id   AF-A0A813DTF7-F1
#
_cell.length_a   1.000
_cell.length_b   1.000
_cell.length_c   1.000
_cell.angle_alpha   90.00
_cell.angle_beta   90.00
_cell.angle_gamma   90.00
#
_symmetry.space_group_name_H-M   'P 1'
#
loop_
_entity.id
_entity.type
_entity.pdbx_description
1 polymer ?
#
loop_
_entity_poly.entity_id
_entity_poly.type
_entity_poly.pdbx_seq_one_letter_code
_entity_poly.pdbx_strand_id
1 'polypeptide(L)'
;MSTGLQGLDFSSSPAASAFAAAGLRPCNPGAPAPATVRIVAGSSQVPKEGGSSFVSHVGLAAVSVAALAATRSAQGRRRGSRASAKAVVEKVVEEVAHAGAHALDHTHAVQARAETSLLNNYGRRSLAFTHGEGSWLYDVDGRKFLDMTAGIAVNCLGHSDPGWVETVAREAGRLCHTSNLYLNPHQVALGEKLIEISFADKAFFCNSGTEANEAAIKFARKFHYAAGKPREKLIAFENAFHGRTMGALALTYKQAYKTPFEPILGNTEFLRFNDPSSLGVIDEETCAVFVEPMQGEGGVIPASKEFMVALRKRCDEVGAILVFDEVQCGLGRTGHLFGYELTGVIPDLLTLAKPLAGGLPIGAVLLTEKVAACINPGDHGSTFAGAPLVCAAGNYTVGRISEPAFLDHVK
;
A
#
# COMPACT_ATOMS: atom_id res chain seq x y z
N MET A 1 -44.86 17.38 -30.25
CA MET A 1 -45.72 16.96 -29.13
C MET A 1 -44.81 16.75 -27.93
N SER A 2 -44.92 17.65 -26.96
CA SER A 2 -44.19 17.64 -25.69
C SER A 2 -44.91 16.78 -24.67
N THR A 3 -44.19 15.91 -23.98
CA THR A 3 -44.47 15.39 -22.63
C THR A 3 -43.10 14.88 -22.15
N GLY A 4 -42.42 15.40 -21.13
CA GLY A 4 -42.88 16.06 -19.92
C GLY A 4 -42.42 15.17 -18.77
N LEU A 5 -41.30 15.52 -18.12
CA LEU A 5 -40.96 15.16 -16.75
C LEU A 5 -39.83 16.09 -16.29
N GLN A 6 -40.23 17.24 -15.77
CA GLN A 6 -39.41 18.15 -15.00
C GLN A 6 -39.31 17.66 -13.55
N GLY A 7 -38.16 17.91 -12.92
CA GLY A 7 -38.08 18.31 -11.50
C GLY A 7 -38.03 17.19 -10.47
N LEU A 8 -36.82 16.80 -10.07
CA LEU A 8 -36.54 16.37 -8.70
C LEU A 8 -35.36 17.19 -8.18
N ASP A 9 -35.70 18.25 -7.48
CA ASP A 9 -34.82 19.08 -6.66
C ASP A 9 -34.54 18.32 -5.35
N PHE A 10 -33.26 18.08 -5.04
CA PHE A 10 -32.80 17.41 -3.81
C PHE A 10 -32.06 18.38 -2.87
N SER A 11 -32.39 19.67 -2.91
CA SER A 11 -31.83 20.67 -1.99
C SER A 11 -32.62 20.80 -0.68
N SER A 12 -32.68 19.74 0.14
CA SER A 12 -32.89 19.89 1.58
C SER A 12 -32.62 18.58 2.33
N SER A 13 -31.42 18.42 2.87
CA SER A 13 -31.12 17.36 3.84
C SER A 13 -30.93 17.96 5.24
N PRO A 14 -31.64 17.49 6.27
CA PRO A 14 -31.42 17.89 7.66
C PRO A 14 -30.19 17.15 8.21
N ALA A 15 -29.01 17.44 7.65
CA ALA A 15 -27.72 16.88 8.09
C ALA A 15 -26.86 17.91 8.85
N ALA A 16 -27.46 19.01 9.30
CA ALA A 16 -26.80 20.04 10.10
C ALA A 16 -27.09 19.93 11.62
N SER A 17 -27.94 18.99 12.06
CA SER A 17 -28.33 18.88 13.49
C SER A 17 -27.75 17.66 14.22
N ALA A 18 -26.90 16.85 13.60
CA ALA A 18 -26.34 15.64 14.23
C ALA A 18 -25.00 15.86 14.95
N PHE A 19 -24.33 17.00 14.78
CA PHE A 19 -23.04 17.30 15.43
C PHE A 19 -23.15 18.01 16.79
N ALA A 20 -24.35 18.43 17.20
CA ALA A 20 -24.56 19.14 18.47
C ALA A 20 -24.83 18.23 19.69
N ALA A 21 -24.99 16.91 19.49
CA ALA A 21 -25.33 15.96 20.55
C ALA A 21 -24.14 15.32 21.29
N ALA A 22 -22.89 15.65 20.92
CA ALA A 22 -21.69 15.00 21.48
C ALA A 22 -20.94 15.80 22.56
N GLY A 23 -21.40 17.01 22.94
CA GLY A 23 -20.89 17.72 24.13
C GLY A 23 -19.39 18.09 24.15
N LEU A 24 -18.67 18.00 23.04
CA LEU A 24 -17.25 18.37 22.97
C LEU A 24 -17.12 19.87 22.69
N ARG A 25 -16.60 20.63 23.67
CA ARG A 25 -16.21 22.03 23.47
C ARG A 25 -14.85 22.09 22.76
N PRO A 26 -14.63 23.07 21.85
CA PRO A 26 -13.32 23.26 21.24
C PRO A 26 -12.32 23.79 22.28
N CYS A 27 -11.18 23.12 22.42
CA CYS A 27 -10.03 23.62 23.18
C CYS A 27 -9.37 24.78 22.40
N ASN A 28 -9.15 25.89 23.11
CA ASN A 28 -8.44 27.07 22.62
C ASN A 28 -6.96 26.70 22.36
N PRO A 29 -6.37 26.95 21.17
CA PRO A 29 -4.98 26.61 20.93
C PRO A 29 -4.08 27.68 21.55
N GLY A 30 -3.41 27.33 22.66
CA GLY A 30 -2.20 28.03 23.08
C GLY A 30 -1.14 27.95 21.97
N ALA A 31 -0.34 29.00 21.84
CA ALA A 31 0.62 29.20 20.74
C ALA A 31 1.48 27.94 20.46
N PRO A 32 1.66 27.55 19.17
CA PRO A 32 2.45 26.38 18.84
C PRO A 32 3.94 26.64 19.10
N ALA A 33 4.57 25.74 19.87
CA ALA A 33 6.01 25.56 19.85
C ALA A 33 6.47 25.24 18.41
N PRO A 34 7.71 25.58 18.01
CA PRO A 34 8.17 25.39 16.65
C PRO A 34 7.97 23.94 16.20
N ALA A 35 7.14 23.75 15.17
CA ALA A 35 6.77 22.44 14.66
C ALA A 35 8.03 21.75 14.08
N THR A 36 8.62 20.84 14.84
CA THR A 36 9.62 19.92 14.31
C THR A 36 8.93 18.99 13.32
N VAL A 37 9.21 19.16 12.02
CA VAL A 37 8.73 18.24 10.99
C VAL A 37 9.39 16.88 11.21
N ARG A 38 8.58 15.85 11.47
CA ARG A 38 9.05 14.46 11.56
C ARG A 38 8.70 13.74 10.26
N ILE A 39 9.62 12.96 9.73
CA ILE A 39 9.43 12.22 8.46
C ILE A 39 9.17 10.75 8.80
N VAL A 40 8.11 10.18 8.23
CA VAL A 40 7.92 8.73 8.18
C VAL A 40 8.52 8.25 6.86
N ALA A 41 9.69 7.62 6.95
CA ALA A 41 10.34 6.97 5.82
C ALA A 41 10.14 5.46 5.90
N GLY A 42 9.74 4.86 4.78
CA GLY A 42 9.54 3.43 4.64
C GLY A 42 10.87 2.78 4.31
N SER A 43 11.42 1.99 5.23
CA SER A 43 12.44 1.01 4.90
C SER A 43 11.77 -0.37 4.97
N SER A 44 11.79 -1.14 3.89
CA SER A 44 11.47 -2.58 3.92
C SER A 44 12.55 -3.30 4.72
N GLN A 45 12.52 -3.18 6.05
CA GLN A 45 13.50 -3.84 6.91
C GLN A 45 13.09 -5.28 7.14
N VAL A 46 13.69 -6.12 6.31
CA VAL A 46 14.15 -7.46 6.70
C VAL A 46 14.98 -7.33 7.98
N PRO A 47 14.80 -8.21 8.98
CA PRO A 47 15.73 -8.27 10.10
C PRO A 47 17.12 -8.54 9.56
N LYS A 48 18.10 -7.67 9.86
CA LYS A 48 19.50 -8.04 9.74
C LYS A 48 19.77 -9.12 10.79
N GLU A 49 20.30 -10.26 10.37
CA GLU A 49 20.86 -11.24 11.30
C GLU A 49 22.01 -10.60 12.08
N GLY A 50 21.93 -10.69 13.41
CA GLY A 50 22.99 -10.27 14.33
C GLY A 50 22.99 -8.78 14.70
N GLY A 51 22.44 -8.45 15.88
CA GLY A 51 22.55 -7.10 16.44
C GLY A 51 21.93 -6.99 17.82
N SER A 52 22.74 -7.24 18.84
CA SER A 52 22.42 -7.03 20.25
C SER A 52 21.93 -5.61 20.54
N SER A 53 21.01 -5.52 21.49
CA SER A 53 20.51 -4.32 22.18
C SER A 53 21.37 -3.06 22.05
N PHE A 54 20.83 -2.04 21.37
CA PHE A 54 21.35 -0.67 21.40
C PHE A 54 20.24 0.29 21.83
N VAL A 55 19.87 0.21 23.11
CA VAL A 55 19.08 1.24 23.80
C VAL A 55 19.81 1.57 25.11
N SER A 56 19.99 2.87 25.39
CA SER A 56 20.40 3.50 26.67
C SER A 56 21.77 4.20 26.78
N HIS A 57 22.24 4.94 25.76
CA HIS A 57 23.38 5.88 25.97
C HIS A 57 23.04 7.37 25.89
N VAL A 58 21.85 7.75 25.44
CA VAL A 58 21.46 9.18 25.39
C VAL A 58 20.87 9.67 26.73
N GLY A 59 20.18 8.79 27.48
CA GLY A 59 19.59 9.14 28.77
C GLY A 59 20.60 9.38 29.89
N LEU A 60 21.72 8.65 29.92
CA LEU A 60 22.75 8.83 30.95
C LEU A 60 23.52 10.15 30.80
N ALA A 61 23.73 10.64 29.58
CA ALA A 61 24.50 11.86 29.33
C ALA A 61 23.81 13.12 29.88
N ALA A 62 22.49 13.22 29.77
CA ALA A 62 21.72 14.34 30.30
C ALA A 62 21.72 14.40 31.84
N VAL A 63 21.68 13.22 32.49
CA VAL A 63 21.75 13.09 33.95
C VAL A 63 23.12 13.50 34.48
N SER A 64 24.21 13.18 33.76
CA SER A 64 25.56 13.59 34.16
C SER A 64 25.80 15.10 34.08
N VAL A 65 25.22 15.79 33.09
CA VAL A 65 25.38 17.26 32.94
C VAL A 65 24.61 18.03 34.02
N ALA A 66 23.40 17.59 34.38
CA ALA A 66 22.62 18.18 35.48
C ALA A 66 23.31 17.98 36.85
N ALA A 67 23.89 16.80 37.09
CA ALA A 67 24.64 16.51 38.31
C ALA A 67 25.94 17.35 38.44
N LEU A 68 26.62 17.63 37.31
CA LEU A 68 27.80 18.51 37.29
C LEU A 68 27.45 20.00 37.51
N ALA A 69 26.30 20.46 37.02
CA ALA A 69 25.85 21.84 37.23
C ALA A 69 25.45 22.09 38.70
N ALA A 70 24.80 21.12 39.35
CA ALA A 70 24.41 21.20 40.76
C ALA A 70 25.62 21.18 41.72
N THR A 71 26.69 20.46 41.37
CA THR A 71 27.91 20.37 42.19
C THR A 71 28.79 21.64 42.11
N ARG A 72 28.80 22.35 40.98
CA ARG A 72 29.53 23.65 40.86
C ARG A 72 28.85 24.80 41.61
N SER A 73 27.52 24.80 41.74
CA SER A 73 26.78 25.79 42.54
C SER A 73 27.02 25.64 44.05
N ALA A 74 27.34 24.42 44.50
CA ALA A 74 27.52 24.09 45.93
C ALA A 74 28.90 24.45 46.52
N GLN A 75 29.90 24.83 45.71
CA GLN A 75 31.25 25.17 46.20
C GLN A 75 31.39 26.61 46.76
N GLY A 76 30.33 27.44 46.70
CA GLY A 76 30.40 28.85 47.06
C GLY A 76 29.85 29.27 48.44
N ARG A 77 29.15 28.43 49.20
CA ARG A 77 28.51 28.88 50.47
C ARG A 77 28.66 27.90 51.63
N ARG A 78 29.18 28.45 52.74
CA ARG A 78 29.46 27.80 54.02
C ARG A 78 28.20 27.28 54.72
N ARG A 79 28.36 26.11 55.35
CA ARG A 79 27.65 25.54 56.52
C ARG A 79 26.16 25.90 56.68
N GLY A 80 25.32 25.07 56.06
CA GLY A 80 23.91 24.91 56.43
C GLY A 80 23.32 23.70 55.70
N SER A 81 22.98 22.65 56.45
CA SER A 81 22.17 21.48 56.02
C SER A 81 22.61 20.75 54.73
N ARG A 82 23.48 19.73 54.87
CA ARG A 82 23.72 18.70 53.82
C ARG A 82 22.45 17.90 53.45
N ALA A 83 21.41 17.94 54.28
CA ALA A 83 20.13 17.28 54.03
C ALA A 83 19.26 18.02 52.97
N SER A 84 19.51 19.31 52.73
CA SER A 84 18.72 20.14 51.80
C SER A 84 19.09 19.91 50.33
N ALA A 85 20.37 19.88 49.98
CA ALA A 85 20.79 19.74 48.58
C ALA A 85 20.50 18.35 47.98
N LYS A 86 20.64 17.28 48.80
CA LYS A 86 20.31 15.91 48.38
C LYS A 86 18.81 15.75 48.13
N ALA A 87 17.97 16.29 49.02
CA ALA A 87 16.51 16.27 48.86
C ALA A 87 16.05 17.09 47.64
N VAL A 88 16.71 18.21 47.31
CA VAL A 88 16.41 18.99 46.10
C VAL A 88 16.82 18.24 44.84
N VAL A 89 17.99 17.57 44.83
CA VAL A 89 18.41 16.76 43.68
C VAL A 89 17.53 15.52 43.52
N GLU A 90 17.17 14.83 44.61
CA GLU A 90 16.25 13.69 44.57
C GLU A 90 14.86 14.13 44.11
N LYS A 91 14.35 15.28 44.58
CA LYS A 91 13.07 15.83 44.13
C LYS A 91 13.09 16.31 42.68
N VAL A 92 14.19 16.89 42.20
CA VAL A 92 14.34 17.27 40.78
C VAL A 92 14.54 16.01 39.92
N VAL A 93 15.23 14.99 40.40
CA VAL A 93 15.35 13.70 39.70
C VAL A 93 14.00 12.97 39.68
N GLU A 94 13.21 13.01 40.76
CA GLU A 94 11.85 12.50 40.79
C GLU A 94 10.89 13.33 39.94
N GLU A 95 10.97 14.65 39.94
CA GLU A 95 10.13 15.53 39.11
C GLU A 95 10.53 15.43 37.63
N VAL A 96 11.80 15.23 37.29
CA VAL A 96 12.26 14.98 35.91
C VAL A 96 12.01 13.52 35.49
N ALA A 97 12.09 12.56 36.41
CA ALA A 97 11.70 11.18 36.16
C ALA A 97 10.18 11.06 36.03
N HIS A 98 9.37 11.81 36.79
CA HIS A 98 7.91 11.86 36.64
C HIS A 98 7.48 12.72 35.46
N ALA A 99 8.12 13.86 35.18
CA ALA A 99 7.85 14.63 33.97
C ALA A 99 8.32 13.91 32.70
N GLY A 100 9.32 13.04 32.80
CA GLY A 100 9.81 12.17 31.72
C GLY A 100 9.08 10.82 31.61
N ALA A 101 8.53 10.28 32.70
CA ALA A 101 7.83 8.99 32.71
C ALA A 101 6.29 9.12 32.55
N HIS A 102 5.73 10.30 32.78
CA HIS A 102 4.30 10.58 32.57
C HIS A 102 3.98 11.45 31.35
N ALA A 103 4.98 11.83 30.56
CA ALA A 103 4.75 12.27 29.18
C ALA A 103 4.34 11.07 28.32
N LEU A 104 3.07 10.65 28.51
CA LEU A 104 2.16 10.10 27.51
C LEU A 104 2.86 9.32 26.39
N ASP A 105 3.11 8.04 26.61
CA ASP A 105 3.42 7.14 25.51
C ASP A 105 2.19 6.26 25.23
N HIS A 106 1.12 6.89 24.75
CA HIS A 106 -0.06 6.16 24.31
C HIS A 106 0.31 5.16 23.21
N THR A 107 1.39 5.43 22.47
CA THR A 107 1.97 4.50 21.50
C THR A 107 2.38 3.17 22.15
N HIS A 108 3.11 3.19 23.27
CA HIS A 108 3.46 1.96 24.01
C HIS A 108 2.24 1.22 24.55
N ALA A 109 1.21 1.93 25.02
CA ALA A 109 -0.03 1.29 25.46
C ALA A 109 -0.75 0.57 24.32
N VAL A 110 -0.78 1.17 23.12
CA VAL A 110 -1.30 0.51 21.91
C VAL A 110 -0.43 -0.69 21.51
N GLN A 111 0.89 -0.56 21.59
CA GLN A 111 1.82 -1.63 21.27
C GLN A 111 1.65 -2.85 22.18
N ALA A 112 1.54 -2.66 23.50
CA ALA A 112 1.32 -3.75 24.46
C ALA A 112 0.01 -4.50 24.18
N ARG A 113 -1.06 -3.77 23.78
CA ARG A 113 -2.32 -4.40 23.36
C ARG A 113 -2.16 -5.14 22.03
N ALA A 114 -1.39 -4.62 21.09
CA ALA A 114 -1.11 -5.28 19.82
C ALA A 114 -0.33 -6.59 20.02
N GLU A 115 0.61 -6.65 20.97
CA GLU A 115 1.38 -7.86 21.29
C GLU A 115 0.49 -9.00 21.82
N THR A 116 -0.60 -8.68 22.51
CA THR A 116 -1.55 -9.68 23.02
C THR A 116 -2.64 -10.04 22.00
N SER A 117 -2.99 -9.12 21.10
CA SER A 117 -4.18 -9.24 20.24
C SER A 117 -3.87 -9.51 18.77
N LEU A 118 -2.64 -9.26 18.30
CA LEU A 118 -2.26 -9.38 16.89
C LEU A 118 -1.10 -10.36 16.70
N LEU A 119 -1.09 -11.05 15.57
CA LEU A 119 0.06 -11.82 15.14
C LEU A 119 1.28 -10.89 14.94
N ASN A 120 2.45 -11.35 15.42
CA ASN A 120 3.71 -10.64 15.29
C ASN A 120 4.43 -10.97 13.96
N ASN A 121 3.77 -10.69 12.84
CA ASN A 121 4.30 -10.93 11.49
C ASN A 121 4.90 -9.69 10.83
N TYR A 122 5.03 -8.57 11.55
CA TYR A 122 5.61 -7.32 11.07
C TYR A 122 6.64 -6.78 12.05
N GLY A 123 7.79 -6.32 11.54
CA GLY A 123 8.75 -5.51 12.30
C GLY A 123 8.24 -4.08 12.51
N ARG A 124 7.18 -3.94 13.32
CA ARG A 124 6.49 -2.65 13.53
C ARG A 124 7.42 -1.64 14.20
N ARG A 125 7.35 -0.37 13.76
CA ARG A 125 7.97 0.76 14.46
C ARG A 125 7.11 1.12 15.68
N SER A 126 7.72 1.70 16.72
CA SER A 126 6.99 2.26 17.87
C SER A 126 6.31 3.58 17.47
N LEU A 127 5.25 3.45 16.67
CA LEU A 127 4.37 4.53 16.19
C LEU A 127 2.95 3.97 16.06
N ALA A 128 1.95 4.75 16.49
CA ALA A 128 0.54 4.39 16.35
C ALA A 128 -0.25 5.60 15.83
N PHE A 129 -0.73 5.53 14.58
CA PHE A 129 -1.46 6.61 13.94
C PHE A 129 -2.96 6.60 14.28
N THR A 130 -3.58 7.77 14.37
CA THR A 130 -5.02 7.94 14.60
C THR A 130 -5.75 8.47 13.37
N HIS A 131 -5.14 9.42 12.66
CA HIS A 131 -5.73 10.02 11.47
C HIS A 131 -4.65 10.59 10.55
N GLY A 132 -5.05 10.93 9.32
CA GLY A 132 -4.23 11.62 8.35
C GLY A 132 -5.02 12.63 7.53
N GLU A 133 -4.30 13.61 6.99
CA GLU A 133 -4.82 14.69 6.16
C GLU A 133 -3.79 15.04 5.08
N GLY A 134 -4.15 14.87 3.80
CA GLY A 134 -3.22 15.06 2.69
C GLY A 134 -1.97 14.17 2.86
N SER A 135 -0.78 14.75 2.83
CA SER A 135 0.47 14.01 3.06
C SER A 135 0.88 13.89 4.53
N TRP A 136 0.00 14.22 5.47
CA TRP A 136 0.31 14.23 6.90
C TRP A 136 -0.40 13.12 7.68
N LEU A 137 0.31 12.55 8.65
CA LEU A 137 -0.20 11.60 9.63
C LEU A 137 -0.07 12.19 11.04
N TYR A 138 -1.01 11.83 11.91
CA TYR A 138 -1.03 12.24 13.29
C TYR A 138 -1.14 11.01 14.18
N ASP A 139 -0.26 10.90 15.17
CA ASP A 139 -0.24 9.76 16.07
C ASP A 139 -1.15 9.92 17.29
N VAL A 140 -1.21 8.86 18.11
CA VAL A 140 -2.00 8.82 19.36
C VAL A 140 -1.55 9.84 20.40
N ASP A 141 -0.32 10.36 20.28
CA ASP A 141 0.24 11.39 21.16
C ASP A 141 0.11 12.80 20.52
N GLY A 142 -0.60 12.92 19.38
CA GLY A 142 -0.84 14.15 18.65
C GLY A 142 0.35 14.65 17.83
N ARG A 143 1.41 13.86 17.69
CA ARG A 143 2.61 14.23 16.93
C ARG A 143 2.30 14.14 15.43
N LYS A 144 2.69 15.18 14.69
CA LYS A 144 2.50 15.30 13.24
C LYS A 144 3.71 14.77 12.47
N PHE A 145 3.45 13.98 11.43
CA PHE A 145 4.46 13.35 10.58
C PHE A 145 4.15 13.58 9.10
N LEU A 146 5.17 13.92 8.31
CA LEU A 146 5.09 13.88 6.87
C LEU A 146 5.19 12.42 6.41
N ASP A 147 4.16 11.94 5.71
CA ASP A 147 4.10 10.59 5.17
C ASP A 147 4.79 10.52 3.81
N MET A 148 6.01 10.00 3.78
CA MET A 148 6.74 9.72 2.54
C MET A 148 6.63 8.24 2.13
N THR A 149 5.71 7.48 2.74
CA THR A 149 5.43 6.08 2.40
C THR A 149 4.13 5.91 1.64
N ALA A 150 3.15 6.78 1.91
CA ALA A 150 1.81 6.72 1.38
C ALA A 150 1.18 5.32 1.52
N GLY A 151 1.39 4.66 2.68
CA GLY A 151 0.91 3.29 2.90
C GLY A 151 1.55 2.26 1.94
N ILE A 152 2.82 2.45 1.60
CA ILE A 152 3.53 1.67 0.57
C ILE A 152 2.87 1.86 -0.81
N ALA A 153 2.82 3.13 -1.25
CA ALA A 153 2.29 3.59 -2.54
C ALA A 153 0.76 3.41 -2.75
N VAL A 154 -0.01 3.20 -1.68
CA VAL A 154 -1.47 3.04 -1.71
C VAL A 154 -2.19 4.39 -1.76
N ASN A 155 -1.82 5.33 -0.89
CA ASN A 155 -2.57 6.56 -0.66
C ASN A 155 -2.20 7.65 -1.69
N CYS A 156 -2.53 7.42 -2.96
CA CYS A 156 -2.15 8.29 -4.09
C CYS A 156 -2.75 9.71 -4.04
N LEU A 157 -3.93 9.88 -3.43
CA LEU A 157 -4.57 11.19 -3.25
C LEU A 157 -4.25 11.81 -1.88
N GLY A 158 -3.34 11.21 -1.10
CA GLY A 158 -3.16 11.51 0.31
C GLY A 158 -4.25 10.91 1.20
N HIS A 159 -4.21 11.27 2.47
CA HIS A 159 -5.15 10.81 3.49
C HIS A 159 -6.39 11.71 3.54
N SER A 160 -7.57 11.11 3.66
CA SER A 160 -8.85 11.83 3.84
C SER A 160 -9.18 12.83 2.74
N ASP A 161 -8.92 12.50 1.46
CA ASP A 161 -9.37 13.34 0.33
C ASP A 161 -10.90 13.58 0.44
N PRO A 162 -11.38 14.84 0.46
CA PRO A 162 -12.78 15.13 0.75
C PRO A 162 -13.78 14.46 -0.20
N GLY A 163 -13.50 14.43 -1.51
CA GLY A 163 -14.40 13.82 -2.48
C GLY A 163 -14.39 12.30 -2.41
N TRP A 164 -13.25 11.70 -2.04
CA TRP A 164 -13.16 10.27 -1.75
C TRP A 164 -13.99 9.92 -0.50
N VAL A 165 -13.85 10.70 0.58
CA VAL A 165 -14.60 10.50 1.84
C VAL A 165 -16.11 10.63 1.59
N GLU A 166 -16.55 11.66 0.87
CA GLU A 166 -17.95 11.84 0.50
C GLU A 166 -18.48 10.65 -0.31
N THR A 167 -17.71 10.20 -1.31
CA THR A 167 -18.08 9.04 -2.15
C THR A 167 -18.27 7.79 -1.31
N VAL A 168 -17.31 7.47 -0.43
CA VAL A 168 -17.37 6.28 0.42
C VAL A 168 -18.52 6.38 1.42
N ALA A 169 -18.69 7.51 2.10
CA ALA A 169 -19.76 7.70 3.07
C ALA A 169 -21.15 7.57 2.42
N ARG A 170 -21.32 8.15 1.23
CA ARG A 170 -22.57 8.05 0.47
C ARG A 170 -22.89 6.61 0.10
N GLU A 171 -21.95 5.88 -0.48
CA GLU A 171 -22.22 4.49 -0.90
C GLU A 171 -22.34 3.52 0.27
N ALA A 172 -21.67 3.79 1.39
CA ALA A 172 -21.86 3.04 2.64
C ALA A 172 -23.30 3.14 3.16
N GLY A 173 -23.94 4.30 3.00
CA GLY A 173 -25.36 4.50 3.33
C GLY A 173 -26.34 3.89 2.32
N ARG A 174 -25.86 3.38 1.17
CA ARG A 174 -26.69 2.87 0.08
C ARG A 174 -26.55 1.37 -0.12
N LEU A 175 -25.36 0.91 -0.55
CA LEU A 175 -25.14 -0.48 -0.93
C LEU A 175 -23.65 -0.83 -0.87
N CYS A 176 -23.24 -1.58 0.15
CA CYS A 176 -21.85 -2.00 0.28
C CYS A 176 -21.49 -3.20 -0.59
N HIS A 177 -22.36 -4.21 -0.68
CA HIS A 177 -22.03 -5.52 -1.23
C HIS A 177 -23.27 -6.30 -1.67
N THR A 178 -23.18 -7.00 -2.80
CA THR A 178 -24.26 -7.86 -3.34
C THR A 178 -23.77 -9.19 -3.93
N SER A 179 -22.49 -9.54 -3.77
CA SER A 179 -21.80 -10.61 -4.52
C SER A 179 -21.75 -10.37 -6.04
N ASN A 180 -21.06 -11.27 -6.77
CA ASN A 180 -21.01 -11.27 -8.24
C ASN A 180 -22.17 -12.04 -8.90
N LEU A 181 -23.17 -12.51 -8.12
CA LEU A 181 -24.40 -13.08 -8.69
C LEU A 181 -25.29 -12.01 -9.32
N TYR A 182 -25.11 -10.74 -8.94
CA TYR A 182 -25.88 -9.61 -9.45
C TYR A 182 -24.93 -8.54 -9.97
N LEU A 183 -25.36 -7.85 -11.02
CA LEU A 183 -24.63 -6.70 -11.54
C LEU A 183 -24.80 -5.49 -10.62
N ASN A 184 -23.77 -4.65 -10.56
CA ASN A 184 -23.87 -3.32 -9.98
C ASN A 184 -23.25 -2.26 -10.91
N PRO A 185 -23.85 -1.07 -11.05
CA PRO A 185 -23.38 -0.06 -12.00
C PRO A 185 -21.97 0.46 -11.72
N HIS A 186 -21.54 0.52 -10.45
CA HIS A 186 -20.20 1.01 -10.11
C HIS A 186 -19.09 0.08 -10.60
N GLN A 187 -19.29 -1.23 -10.49
CA GLN A 187 -18.37 -2.24 -11.02
C GLN A 187 -18.27 -2.16 -12.55
N VAL A 188 -19.41 -2.01 -13.23
CA VAL A 188 -19.43 -1.84 -14.70
C VAL A 188 -18.68 -0.58 -15.11
N ALA A 189 -19.01 0.57 -14.51
CA ALA A 189 -18.38 1.85 -14.83
C ALA A 189 -16.86 1.86 -14.58
N LEU A 190 -16.39 1.19 -13.50
CA LEU A 190 -14.97 1.09 -13.23
C LEU A 190 -14.27 0.20 -14.26
N GLY A 191 -14.91 -0.90 -14.66
CA GLY A 191 -14.40 -1.78 -15.72
C GLY A 191 -14.29 -1.06 -17.06
N GLU A 192 -15.34 -0.36 -17.48
CA GLU A 192 -15.36 0.46 -18.69
C GLU A 192 -14.25 1.51 -18.67
N LYS A 193 -14.11 2.23 -17.55
CA LYS A 193 -13.06 3.24 -17.39
C LYS A 193 -11.65 2.66 -17.52
N LEU A 194 -11.37 1.53 -16.89
CA LEU A 194 -10.06 0.88 -16.97
C LEU A 194 -9.76 0.37 -18.38
N ILE A 195 -10.77 -0.13 -19.10
CA ILE A 195 -10.67 -0.53 -20.50
C ILE A 195 -10.34 0.68 -21.38
N GLU A 196 -11.11 1.77 -21.24
CA GLU A 196 -10.95 2.99 -22.06
C GLU A 196 -9.55 3.60 -21.97
N ILE A 197 -8.95 3.58 -20.78
CA ILE A 197 -7.66 4.23 -20.52
C ILE A 197 -6.45 3.29 -20.71
N SER A 198 -6.65 2.03 -21.10
CA SER A 198 -5.58 1.03 -21.20
C SER A 198 -5.62 0.23 -22.51
N PHE A 199 -4.78 -0.81 -22.62
CA PHE A 199 -4.77 -1.74 -23.75
C PHE A 199 -5.85 -2.83 -23.67
N ALA A 200 -6.54 -2.94 -22.53
CA ALA A 200 -7.30 -4.13 -22.19
C ALA A 200 -8.71 -4.15 -22.78
N ASP A 201 -9.20 -5.34 -23.07
CA ASP A 201 -10.55 -5.57 -23.63
C ASP A 201 -11.56 -6.00 -22.55
N LYS A 202 -11.06 -6.51 -21.41
CA LYS A 202 -11.85 -6.93 -20.24
C LYS A 202 -11.10 -6.62 -18.93
N ALA A 203 -11.88 -6.41 -17.87
CA ALA A 203 -11.37 -6.26 -16.50
C ALA A 203 -12.01 -7.31 -15.58
N PHE A 204 -11.19 -7.94 -14.74
CA PHE A 204 -11.62 -8.76 -13.62
C PHE A 204 -11.24 -8.05 -12.31
N PHE A 205 -12.10 -8.09 -11.29
CA PHE A 205 -11.84 -7.48 -9.99
C PHE A 205 -11.58 -8.54 -8.91
N CYS A 206 -10.75 -8.19 -7.93
CA CYS A 206 -10.46 -8.92 -6.70
C CYS A 206 -10.20 -7.93 -5.55
N ASN A 207 -9.60 -8.36 -4.45
CA ASN A 207 -9.49 -7.57 -3.22
C ASN A 207 -8.07 -7.12 -2.89
N SER A 208 -7.06 -7.60 -3.62
CA SER A 208 -5.66 -7.27 -3.37
C SER A 208 -4.77 -7.60 -4.57
N GLY A 209 -3.53 -7.09 -4.54
CA GLY A 209 -2.53 -7.42 -5.57
C GLY A 209 -2.15 -8.91 -5.59
N THR A 210 -2.09 -9.57 -4.43
CA THR A 210 -1.79 -11.02 -4.38
C THR A 210 -2.91 -11.83 -5.03
N GLU A 211 -4.18 -11.45 -4.83
CA GLU A 211 -5.30 -12.10 -5.52
C GLU A 211 -5.31 -11.80 -7.03
N ALA A 212 -4.92 -10.59 -7.44
CA ALA A 212 -4.80 -10.24 -8.85
C ALA A 212 -3.73 -11.11 -9.55
N ASN A 213 -2.58 -11.31 -8.89
CA ASN A 213 -1.52 -12.18 -9.41
C ASN A 213 -1.92 -13.67 -9.42
N GLU A 214 -2.64 -14.16 -8.41
CA GLU A 214 -3.23 -15.52 -8.43
C GLU A 214 -4.21 -15.69 -9.59
N ALA A 215 -5.06 -14.69 -9.84
CA ALA A 215 -5.97 -14.70 -10.98
C ALA A 215 -5.20 -14.70 -12.31
N ALA A 216 -4.14 -13.89 -12.46
CA ALA A 216 -3.31 -13.88 -13.65
C ALA A 216 -2.61 -15.23 -13.91
N ILE A 217 -2.08 -15.90 -12.87
CA ILE A 217 -1.53 -17.26 -12.99
C ILE A 217 -2.59 -18.22 -13.55
N LYS A 218 -3.80 -18.19 -12.97
CA LYS A 218 -4.90 -19.06 -13.40
C LYS A 218 -5.36 -18.75 -14.82
N PHE A 219 -5.45 -17.48 -15.20
CA PHE A 219 -5.90 -17.08 -16.53
C PHE A 219 -4.90 -17.46 -17.61
N ALA A 220 -3.60 -17.30 -17.36
CA ALA A 220 -2.56 -17.80 -18.27
C ALA A 220 -2.61 -19.33 -18.45
N ARG A 221 -2.77 -20.08 -17.35
CA ARG A 221 -2.94 -21.54 -17.43
C ARG A 221 -4.21 -21.93 -18.19
N LYS A 222 -5.33 -21.24 -17.95
CA LYS A 222 -6.60 -21.50 -18.64
C LYS A 222 -6.51 -21.23 -20.13
N PHE A 223 -5.81 -20.19 -20.56
CA PHE A 223 -5.53 -19.90 -21.98
C PHE A 223 -4.85 -21.10 -22.66
N HIS A 224 -3.76 -21.60 -22.10
CA HIS A 224 -3.00 -22.74 -22.65
C HIS A 224 -3.80 -24.05 -22.59
N TYR A 225 -4.57 -24.26 -21.51
CA TYR A 225 -5.48 -25.40 -21.39
C TYR A 225 -6.57 -25.39 -22.48
N ALA A 226 -7.20 -24.24 -22.72
CA ALA A 226 -8.23 -24.09 -23.75
C ALA A 226 -7.69 -24.32 -25.17
N ALA A 227 -6.39 -24.02 -25.40
CA ALA A 227 -5.69 -24.33 -26.64
C ALA A 227 -5.27 -25.81 -26.79
N GLY A 228 -5.63 -26.68 -25.84
CA GLY A 228 -5.26 -28.11 -25.83
C GLY A 228 -3.79 -28.38 -25.54
N LYS A 229 -3.04 -27.37 -25.06
CA LYS A 229 -1.61 -27.43 -24.79
C LYS A 229 -1.33 -26.87 -23.39
N PRO A 230 -1.78 -27.55 -22.31
CA PRO A 230 -1.60 -27.03 -20.95
C PRO A 230 -0.11 -26.80 -20.66
N ARG A 231 0.20 -25.64 -20.08
CA ARG A 231 1.55 -25.23 -19.68
C ARG A 231 1.55 -24.79 -18.24
N GLU A 232 2.61 -25.12 -17.51
CA GLU A 232 2.72 -24.82 -16.08
C GLU A 232 3.93 -23.96 -15.71
N LYS A 233 4.98 -23.95 -16.55
CA LYS A 233 6.23 -23.23 -16.29
C LYS A 233 5.99 -21.72 -16.22
N LEU A 234 6.31 -21.13 -15.07
CA LEU A 234 6.25 -19.71 -14.80
C LEU A 234 7.66 -19.14 -14.76
N ILE A 235 7.84 -17.96 -15.34
CA ILE A 235 9.07 -17.20 -15.22
C ILE A 235 8.79 -15.94 -14.40
N ALA A 236 9.67 -15.66 -13.44
CA ALA A 236 9.74 -14.39 -12.72
C ALA A 236 11.19 -13.89 -12.70
N PHE A 237 11.46 -12.76 -12.05
CA PHE A 237 12.79 -12.15 -12.06
C PHE A 237 13.40 -12.05 -10.67
N GLU A 238 14.73 -12.11 -10.60
CA GLU A 238 15.47 -11.82 -9.39
C GLU A 238 15.01 -10.49 -8.79
N ASN A 239 14.89 -10.45 -7.45
CA ASN A 239 14.35 -9.35 -6.64
C ASN A 239 12.84 -9.09 -6.74
N ALA A 240 12.08 -9.87 -7.52
CA ALA A 240 10.65 -9.65 -7.68
C ALA A 240 9.84 -9.87 -6.39
N PHE A 241 8.72 -9.13 -6.27
CA PHE A 241 7.71 -9.33 -5.23
C PHE A 241 6.30 -9.30 -5.84
N HIS A 242 5.63 -10.45 -5.82
CA HIS A 242 4.30 -10.62 -6.42
C HIS A 242 3.21 -10.97 -5.41
N GLY A 243 3.55 -11.22 -4.13
CA GLY A 243 2.58 -11.43 -3.07
C GLY A 243 2.98 -12.46 -2.04
N ARG A 244 1.99 -12.96 -1.30
CA ARG A 244 2.20 -13.83 -0.12
C ARG A 244 1.29 -15.05 -0.06
N THR A 245 0.36 -15.21 -1.01
CA THR A 245 -0.40 -16.45 -1.21
C THR A 245 0.48 -17.49 -1.91
N MET A 246 0.16 -18.79 -1.81
CA MET A 246 1.08 -19.85 -2.28
C MET A 246 1.55 -19.74 -3.74
N GLY A 247 0.69 -19.27 -4.67
CA GLY A 247 1.07 -19.05 -6.07
C GLY A 247 1.86 -17.75 -6.27
N ALA A 248 1.35 -16.64 -5.75
CA ALA A 248 2.05 -15.35 -5.81
C ALA A 248 3.40 -15.35 -5.06
N LEU A 249 3.52 -16.16 -4.00
CA LEU A 249 4.74 -16.39 -3.24
C LEU A 249 5.76 -17.19 -4.04
N ALA A 250 5.32 -18.11 -4.91
CA ALA A 250 6.22 -18.83 -5.82
C ALA A 250 6.90 -17.89 -6.82
N LEU A 251 6.20 -16.82 -7.25
CA LEU A 251 6.75 -15.76 -8.08
C LEU A 251 7.61 -14.75 -7.29
N THR A 252 7.58 -14.76 -5.95
CA THR A 252 8.36 -13.82 -5.13
C THR A 252 9.78 -14.35 -4.90
N TYR A 253 10.80 -13.57 -5.27
CA TYR A 253 12.19 -14.04 -5.36
C TYR A 253 12.78 -14.48 -4.02
N LYS A 254 12.57 -13.67 -2.98
CA LYS A 254 13.31 -13.79 -1.74
C LYS A 254 13.07 -15.12 -1.02
N GLN A 255 14.14 -15.92 -0.93
CA GLN A 255 14.06 -17.29 -0.40
C GLN A 255 13.54 -17.40 1.03
N ALA A 256 13.91 -16.46 1.91
CA ALA A 256 13.43 -16.42 3.30
C ALA A 256 11.90 -16.28 3.43
N TYR A 257 11.21 -15.81 2.38
CA TYR A 257 9.74 -15.78 2.36
C TYR A 257 9.13 -17.11 1.94
N LYS A 258 9.88 -17.96 1.22
CA LYS A 258 9.42 -19.22 0.62
C LYS A 258 9.74 -20.44 1.48
N THR A 259 10.99 -20.59 1.93
CA THR A 259 11.51 -21.79 2.62
C THR A 259 10.59 -22.35 3.71
N PRO A 260 9.97 -21.55 4.60
CA PRO A 260 9.11 -22.09 5.65
C PRO A 260 7.80 -22.73 5.15
N PHE A 261 7.41 -22.52 3.89
CA PHE A 261 6.14 -22.95 3.30
C PHE A 261 6.34 -23.95 2.14
N GLU A 262 7.57 -24.40 1.91
CA GLU A 262 7.84 -25.36 0.84
C GLU A 262 7.18 -26.73 1.12
N PRO A 263 6.67 -27.42 0.09
CA PRO A 263 6.67 -27.03 -1.33
C PRO A 263 5.63 -25.94 -1.66
N ILE A 264 6.07 -24.92 -2.40
CA ILE A 264 5.20 -23.89 -2.99
C ILE A 264 4.75 -24.32 -4.40
N LEU A 265 3.99 -23.47 -5.11
CA LEU A 265 3.63 -23.75 -6.51
C LEU A 265 4.91 -24.01 -7.34
N GLY A 266 5.04 -25.23 -7.85
CA GLY A 266 6.23 -25.69 -8.59
C GLY A 266 6.36 -25.05 -9.97
N ASN A 267 7.42 -25.42 -10.69
CA ASN A 267 7.70 -24.98 -12.06
C ASN A 267 7.83 -23.45 -12.20
N THR A 268 8.42 -22.78 -11.21
CA THR A 268 8.76 -21.35 -11.29
C THR A 268 10.27 -21.18 -11.36
N GLU A 269 10.76 -20.52 -12.40
CA GLU A 269 12.18 -20.18 -12.56
C GLU A 269 12.39 -18.66 -12.48
N PHE A 270 13.54 -18.25 -11.96
CA PHE A 270 13.92 -16.85 -11.81
C PHE A 270 15.05 -16.48 -12.77
N LEU A 271 14.83 -15.45 -13.58
CA LEU A 271 15.84 -14.88 -14.48
C LEU A 271 16.38 -13.57 -13.92
N ARG A 272 17.54 -13.14 -14.42
CA ARG A 272 18.12 -11.85 -14.02
C ARG A 272 17.29 -10.71 -14.60
N PHE A 273 16.82 -9.81 -13.72
CA PHE A 273 16.12 -8.60 -14.14
C PHE A 273 17.08 -7.69 -14.95
N ASN A 274 16.59 -7.06 -16.02
CA ASN A 274 17.39 -6.22 -16.92
C ASN A 274 18.55 -6.93 -17.65
N ASP A 275 18.51 -8.26 -17.79
CA ASP A 275 19.51 -9.03 -18.54
C ASP A 275 18.87 -9.81 -19.70
N PRO A 276 18.88 -9.25 -20.93
CA PRO A 276 18.34 -9.92 -22.11
C PRO A 276 18.99 -11.28 -22.43
N SER A 277 20.23 -11.51 -21.98
CA SER A 277 20.94 -12.77 -22.25
C SER A 277 20.33 -13.97 -21.52
N SER A 278 19.59 -13.73 -20.43
CA SER A 278 18.91 -14.75 -19.64
C SER A 278 17.59 -15.24 -20.26
N LEU A 279 17.05 -14.53 -21.26
CA LEU A 279 15.72 -14.78 -21.82
C LEU A 279 15.61 -16.08 -22.62
N GLY A 280 16.72 -16.73 -22.96
CA GLY A 280 16.74 -18.02 -23.67
C GLY A 280 16.07 -19.17 -22.90
N VAL A 281 15.85 -19.02 -21.59
CA VAL A 281 15.15 -19.98 -20.73
C VAL A 281 13.64 -19.97 -20.96
N ILE A 282 13.08 -18.88 -21.50
CA ILE A 282 11.68 -18.81 -21.91
C ILE A 282 11.53 -19.64 -23.18
N ASP A 283 10.68 -20.66 -23.17
CA ASP A 283 10.55 -21.70 -24.21
C ASP A 283 9.07 -22.05 -24.48
N GLU A 284 8.82 -23.01 -25.36
CA GLU A 284 7.48 -23.47 -25.75
C GLU A 284 6.71 -24.16 -24.63
N GLU A 285 7.37 -24.53 -23.52
CA GLU A 285 6.74 -25.05 -22.31
C GLU A 285 6.32 -23.94 -21.34
N THR A 286 6.84 -22.72 -21.55
CA THR A 286 6.55 -21.56 -20.70
C THR A 286 5.09 -21.13 -20.84
N CYS A 287 4.40 -21.11 -19.69
CA CYS A 287 3.02 -20.68 -19.54
C CYS A 287 2.94 -19.15 -19.55
N ALA A 288 3.65 -18.52 -18.62
CA ALA A 288 3.63 -17.08 -18.42
C ALA A 288 4.95 -16.54 -17.88
N VAL A 289 5.21 -15.28 -18.20
CA VAL A 289 6.33 -14.50 -17.66
C VAL A 289 5.78 -13.30 -16.89
N PHE A 290 6.06 -13.25 -15.60
CA PHE A 290 5.67 -12.15 -14.71
C PHE A 290 6.83 -11.19 -14.53
N VAL A 291 6.59 -9.90 -14.76
CA VAL A 291 7.59 -8.85 -14.62
C VAL A 291 6.97 -7.59 -14.02
N GLU A 292 7.71 -6.92 -13.15
CA GLU A 292 7.38 -5.55 -12.70
C GLU A 292 8.06 -4.56 -13.66
N PRO A 293 7.34 -3.65 -14.35
CA PRO A 293 7.98 -2.58 -15.14
C PRO A 293 8.93 -1.71 -14.32
N MET A 294 8.70 -1.63 -13.01
CA MET A 294 9.62 -1.08 -12.03
C MET A 294 9.54 -1.93 -10.75
N GLN A 295 10.62 -2.63 -10.42
CA GLN A 295 10.67 -3.44 -9.19
C GLN A 295 10.65 -2.54 -7.97
N GLY A 296 9.57 -2.59 -7.21
CA GLY A 296 9.38 -1.76 -6.03
C GLY A 296 10.20 -2.25 -4.84
N GLU A 297 9.82 -3.42 -4.32
CA GLU A 297 10.49 -4.05 -3.17
C GLU A 297 11.95 -4.47 -3.48
N GLY A 298 12.25 -4.71 -4.76
CA GLY A 298 13.60 -5.01 -5.24
C GLY A 298 14.58 -3.85 -5.16
N GLY A 299 14.12 -2.64 -4.83
CA GLY A 299 14.97 -1.46 -4.65
C GLY A 299 14.66 -0.29 -5.57
N VAL A 300 13.41 -0.16 -6.04
CA VAL A 300 12.97 0.90 -6.98
C VAL A 300 13.79 0.88 -8.28
N ILE A 301 13.85 -0.29 -8.92
CA ILE A 301 14.68 -0.53 -10.11
C ILE A 301 13.79 -0.51 -11.37
N PRO A 302 13.92 0.49 -12.26
CA PRO A 302 13.17 0.50 -13.51
C PRO A 302 13.68 -0.58 -14.48
N ALA A 303 12.76 -1.18 -15.24
CA ALA A 303 13.13 -2.04 -16.36
C ALA A 303 13.74 -1.19 -17.50
N SER A 304 14.79 -1.68 -18.15
CA SER A 304 15.29 -1.05 -19.37
C SER A 304 14.37 -1.33 -20.54
N LYS A 305 14.26 -0.37 -21.46
CA LYS A 305 13.44 -0.52 -22.66
C LYS A 305 13.92 -1.69 -23.51
N GLU A 306 15.23 -1.85 -23.64
CA GLU A 306 15.86 -2.93 -24.41
C GLU A 306 15.48 -4.30 -23.86
N PHE A 307 15.49 -4.44 -22.53
CA PHE A 307 15.09 -5.67 -21.85
C PHE A 307 13.60 -5.96 -22.05
N MET A 308 12.72 -4.99 -21.85
CA MET A 308 11.28 -5.20 -22.00
C MET A 308 10.86 -5.52 -23.43
N VAL A 309 11.50 -4.89 -24.43
CA VAL A 309 11.28 -5.20 -25.86
C VAL A 309 11.75 -6.61 -26.18
N ALA A 310 12.94 -7.00 -25.71
CA ALA A 310 13.45 -8.35 -25.91
C ALA A 310 12.56 -9.41 -25.23
N LEU A 311 12.07 -9.12 -24.02
CA LEU A 311 11.17 -9.99 -23.26
C LEU A 311 9.84 -10.20 -23.99
N ARG A 312 9.21 -9.13 -24.47
CA ARG A 312 7.97 -9.22 -25.28
C ARG A 312 8.18 -10.05 -26.52
N LYS A 313 9.23 -9.75 -27.29
CA LYS A 313 9.56 -10.50 -28.50
C LYS A 313 9.72 -11.99 -28.19
N ARG A 314 10.44 -12.33 -27.12
CA ARG A 314 10.64 -13.74 -26.73
C ARG A 314 9.33 -14.42 -26.33
N CYS A 315 8.46 -13.74 -25.58
CA CYS A 315 7.14 -14.27 -25.22
C CYS A 315 6.29 -14.53 -26.47
N ASP A 316 6.33 -13.64 -27.47
CA ASP A 316 5.61 -13.80 -28.73
C ASP A 316 6.12 -14.99 -29.55
N GLU A 317 7.45 -15.16 -29.65
CA GLU A 317 8.08 -16.26 -30.39
C GLU A 317 7.64 -17.65 -29.90
N VAL A 318 7.46 -17.83 -28.58
CA VAL A 318 7.12 -19.14 -27.98
C VAL A 318 5.65 -19.25 -27.55
N GLY A 319 4.89 -18.16 -27.67
CA GLY A 319 3.50 -18.05 -27.25
C GLY A 319 3.28 -18.00 -25.74
N ALA A 320 4.26 -17.58 -24.94
CA ALA A 320 4.10 -17.37 -23.50
C ALA A 320 3.25 -16.12 -23.22
N ILE A 321 2.44 -16.16 -22.15
CA ILE A 321 1.64 -15.00 -21.72
C ILE A 321 2.53 -14.03 -20.94
N LEU A 322 2.66 -12.79 -21.43
CA LEU A 322 3.40 -11.74 -20.72
C LEU A 322 2.48 -11.05 -19.72
N VAL A 323 2.86 -11.06 -18.44
CA VAL A 323 2.11 -10.44 -17.35
C VAL A 323 2.91 -9.31 -16.73
N PHE A 324 2.35 -8.10 -16.72
CA PHE A 324 2.93 -7.00 -15.95
C PHE A 324 2.27 -6.89 -14.59
N ASP A 325 3.09 -6.98 -13.54
CA ASP A 325 2.68 -6.59 -12.21
C ASP A 325 2.86 -5.09 -12.03
N GLU A 326 1.74 -4.38 -12.13
CA GLU A 326 1.67 -2.93 -11.90
C GLU A 326 0.94 -2.59 -10.61
N VAL A 327 0.86 -3.54 -9.67
CA VAL A 327 0.26 -3.31 -8.35
C VAL A 327 0.90 -2.13 -7.66
N GLN A 328 2.22 -1.94 -7.81
CA GLN A 328 2.95 -0.85 -7.18
C GLN A 328 3.27 0.32 -8.12
N CYS A 329 3.69 0.04 -9.36
CA CYS A 329 4.20 1.07 -10.28
C CYS A 329 3.14 1.65 -11.22
N GLY A 330 1.94 1.06 -11.29
CA GLY A 330 0.85 1.57 -12.11
C GLY A 330 0.08 2.71 -11.45
N LEU A 331 -1.02 3.09 -12.10
CA LEU A 331 -2.01 4.06 -11.63
C LEU A 331 -1.40 5.40 -11.24
N GLY A 332 -0.62 5.98 -12.16
CA GLY A 332 -0.06 7.33 -12.03
C GLY A 332 1.25 7.40 -11.24
N ARG A 333 1.72 6.31 -10.62
CA ARG A 333 2.86 6.32 -9.69
C ARG A 333 4.16 6.82 -10.31
N THR A 334 4.35 6.60 -11.59
CA THR A 334 5.58 6.91 -12.33
C THR A 334 5.49 8.22 -13.13
N GLY A 335 4.42 8.99 -12.96
CA GLY A 335 4.07 10.13 -13.83
C GLY A 335 3.42 9.70 -15.16
N HIS A 336 3.34 8.40 -15.41
CA HIS A 336 2.51 7.76 -16.43
C HIS A 336 1.35 7.03 -15.75
N LEU A 337 0.23 6.88 -16.46
CA LEU A 337 -0.91 6.17 -15.89
C LEU A 337 -0.58 4.70 -15.66
N PHE A 338 0.16 4.08 -16.57
CA PHE A 338 0.67 2.72 -16.43
C PHE A 338 2.18 2.64 -16.64
N GLY A 339 2.82 1.71 -15.95
CA GLY A 339 4.25 1.41 -16.04
C GLY A 339 4.68 0.93 -17.42
N TYR A 340 3.81 0.25 -18.18
CA TYR A 340 4.13 -0.16 -19.56
C TYR A 340 4.44 1.03 -20.48
N GLU A 341 3.90 2.21 -20.22
CA GLU A 341 4.15 3.43 -21.01
C GLU A 341 5.63 3.87 -20.94
N LEU A 342 6.32 3.56 -19.84
CA LEU A 342 7.75 3.86 -19.68
C LEU A 342 8.62 3.14 -20.72
N THR A 343 8.16 2.00 -21.22
CA THR A 343 8.93 1.15 -22.15
C THR A 343 8.27 1.03 -23.53
N GLY A 344 6.97 1.32 -23.62
CA GLY A 344 6.16 1.16 -24.84
C GLY A 344 5.81 -0.29 -25.16
N VAL A 345 5.93 -1.21 -24.19
CA VAL A 345 5.69 -2.64 -24.37
C VAL A 345 4.36 -3.02 -23.74
N ILE A 346 3.39 -3.48 -24.54
CA ILE A 346 2.07 -3.87 -24.05
C ILE A 346 2.09 -5.33 -23.57
N PRO A 347 1.62 -5.63 -22.34
CA PRO A 347 1.51 -7.00 -21.85
C PRO A 347 0.22 -7.67 -22.34
N ASP A 348 0.10 -8.97 -22.08
CA ASP A 348 -1.13 -9.72 -22.36
C ASP A 348 -2.14 -9.63 -21.19
N LEU A 349 -1.60 -9.54 -19.98
CA LEU A 349 -2.30 -9.33 -18.71
C LEU A 349 -1.57 -8.26 -17.89
N LEU A 350 -2.33 -7.44 -17.17
CA LEU A 350 -1.78 -6.44 -16.25
C LEU A 350 -2.52 -6.50 -14.91
N THR A 351 -1.79 -6.62 -13.81
CA THR A 351 -2.38 -6.66 -12.46
C THR A 351 -2.27 -5.31 -11.75
N LEU A 352 -3.36 -4.91 -11.10
CA LEU A 352 -3.50 -3.63 -10.39
C LEU A 352 -4.01 -3.88 -8.97
N ALA A 353 -3.66 -2.99 -8.04
CA ALA A 353 -4.29 -2.90 -6.71
C ALA A 353 -3.93 -1.54 -6.08
N LYS A 354 -3.50 -1.52 -4.81
CA LYS A 354 -2.96 -0.36 -4.09
C LYS A 354 -3.74 0.95 -4.35
N PRO A 355 -3.30 1.89 -5.22
CA PRO A 355 -4.01 3.15 -5.39
C PRO A 355 -5.40 3.01 -6.04
N LEU A 356 -5.75 1.85 -6.62
CA LEU A 356 -6.96 1.64 -7.40
C LEU A 356 -8.26 2.12 -6.73
N ALA A 357 -8.41 1.98 -5.40
CA ALA A 357 -9.55 2.53 -4.65
C ALA A 357 -9.14 3.46 -3.50
N GLY A 358 -7.96 4.09 -3.60
CA GLY A 358 -7.56 5.15 -2.66
C GLY A 358 -7.50 4.72 -1.20
N GLY A 359 -7.11 3.47 -0.92
CA GLY A 359 -6.99 2.92 0.44
C GLY A 359 -7.94 1.79 0.80
N LEU A 360 -9.03 1.59 0.03
CA LEU A 360 -9.89 0.41 0.21
C LEU A 360 -9.31 -0.83 -0.48
N PRO A 361 -9.52 -2.05 0.06
CA PRO A 361 -9.02 -3.28 -0.53
C PRO A 361 -9.68 -3.56 -1.89
N ILE A 362 -8.87 -3.51 -2.95
CA ILE A 362 -9.26 -3.89 -4.30
C ILE A 362 -8.01 -4.35 -5.06
N GLY A 363 -8.21 -5.26 -5.99
CA GLY A 363 -7.28 -5.56 -7.07
C GLY A 363 -8.03 -5.72 -8.38
N ALA A 364 -7.31 -5.72 -9.48
CA ALA A 364 -7.85 -6.01 -10.79
C ALA A 364 -6.84 -6.74 -11.67
N VAL A 365 -7.35 -7.50 -12.64
CA VAL A 365 -6.58 -7.99 -13.78
C VAL A 365 -7.20 -7.38 -15.02
N LEU A 366 -6.39 -6.68 -15.80
CA LEU A 366 -6.74 -6.18 -17.12
C LEU A 366 -6.27 -7.21 -18.16
N LEU A 367 -7.16 -7.61 -19.07
CA LEU A 367 -6.94 -8.71 -19.99
C LEU A 367 -7.13 -8.26 -21.43
N THR A 368 -6.26 -8.74 -22.32
CA THR A 368 -6.56 -8.81 -23.76
C THR A 368 -7.67 -9.82 -24.04
N GLU A 369 -8.44 -9.60 -25.10
CA GLU A 369 -9.56 -10.47 -25.52
C GLU A 369 -9.08 -11.90 -25.76
N LYS A 370 -7.85 -12.08 -26.26
CA LYS A 370 -7.25 -13.40 -26.50
C LYS A 370 -7.22 -14.29 -25.25
N VAL A 371 -7.02 -13.70 -24.06
CA VAL A 371 -7.02 -14.45 -22.79
C VAL A 371 -8.43 -14.47 -22.19
N ALA A 372 -9.15 -13.34 -22.26
CA ALA A 372 -10.48 -13.22 -21.69
C ALA A 372 -11.48 -14.22 -22.31
N ALA A 373 -11.41 -14.45 -23.61
CA ALA A 373 -12.28 -15.41 -24.32
C ALA A 373 -12.12 -16.87 -23.84
N CYS A 374 -11.04 -17.19 -23.12
CA CYS A 374 -10.82 -18.53 -22.56
C CYS A 374 -11.42 -18.71 -21.15
N ILE A 375 -11.84 -17.63 -20.49
CA ILE A 375 -12.35 -17.66 -19.12
C ILE A 375 -13.87 -17.75 -19.14
N ASN A 376 -14.43 -18.79 -18.51
CA ASN A 376 -15.85 -19.06 -18.48
C ASN A 376 -16.44 -18.91 -17.07
N PRO A 377 -17.76 -18.70 -16.94
CA PRO A 377 -18.44 -18.73 -15.65
C PRO A 377 -18.08 -19.99 -14.85
N GLY A 378 -17.58 -19.79 -13.63
CA GLY A 378 -17.15 -20.87 -12.72
C GLY A 378 -15.64 -21.16 -12.70
N ASP A 379 -14.85 -20.70 -13.68
CA ASP A 379 -13.39 -20.92 -13.69
C ASP A 379 -12.67 -20.15 -12.56
N HIS A 380 -13.22 -19.00 -12.17
CA HIS A 380 -12.73 -18.15 -11.09
C HIS A 380 -13.89 -17.37 -10.44
N GLY A 381 -13.72 -16.97 -9.18
CA GLY A 381 -14.68 -16.12 -8.49
C GLY A 381 -14.09 -15.55 -7.20
N SER A 382 -14.77 -14.54 -6.65
CA SER A 382 -14.43 -13.95 -5.35
C SER A 382 -15.69 -13.32 -4.76
N THR A 383 -15.87 -13.49 -3.45
CA THR A 383 -17.05 -12.98 -2.73
C THR A 383 -17.08 -11.46 -2.82
N PHE A 384 -16.05 -10.78 -2.32
CA PHE A 384 -16.04 -9.33 -2.16
C PHE A 384 -15.58 -8.54 -3.40
N ALA A 385 -15.03 -9.24 -4.40
CA ALA A 385 -14.59 -8.64 -5.65
C ALA A 385 -15.69 -7.80 -6.30
N GLY A 386 -15.37 -6.58 -6.71
CA GLY A 386 -16.30 -5.73 -7.45
C GLY A 386 -17.47 -5.18 -6.62
N ALA A 387 -17.32 -5.14 -5.29
CA ALA A 387 -18.34 -4.59 -4.39
C ALA A 387 -18.68 -3.11 -4.74
N PRO A 388 -19.97 -2.71 -4.76
CA PRO A 388 -20.38 -1.39 -5.23
C PRO A 388 -19.68 -0.22 -4.54
N LEU A 389 -19.54 -0.27 -3.20
CA LEU A 389 -18.85 0.77 -2.43
C LEU A 389 -17.39 0.92 -2.84
N VAL A 390 -16.67 -0.20 -3.01
CA VAL A 390 -15.26 -0.21 -3.35
C VAL A 390 -15.06 0.25 -4.80
N CYS A 391 -15.93 -0.19 -5.72
CA CYS A 391 -15.89 0.25 -7.11
C CYS A 391 -16.27 1.74 -7.26
N ALA A 392 -17.14 2.30 -6.43
CA ALA A 392 -17.42 3.73 -6.42
C ALA A 392 -16.19 4.55 -5.99
N ALA A 393 -15.51 4.12 -4.92
CA ALA A 393 -14.24 4.70 -4.51
C ALA A 393 -13.16 4.57 -5.60
N GLY A 394 -13.15 3.43 -6.31
CA GLY A 394 -12.28 3.22 -7.46
C GLY A 394 -12.58 4.15 -8.64
N ASN A 395 -13.86 4.35 -8.99
CA ASN A 395 -14.25 5.30 -10.03
C ASN A 395 -13.77 6.72 -9.72
N TYR A 396 -13.94 7.16 -8.47
CA TYR A 396 -13.44 8.46 -8.03
C TYR A 396 -11.92 8.54 -8.13
N THR A 397 -11.23 7.54 -7.58
CA THR A 397 -9.76 7.55 -7.52
C THR A 397 -9.13 7.49 -8.90
N VAL A 398 -9.56 6.54 -9.74
CA VAL A 398 -9.08 6.39 -11.12
C VAL A 398 -9.39 7.65 -11.94
N GLY A 399 -10.59 8.23 -11.76
CA GLY A 399 -10.93 9.51 -12.39
C GLY A 399 -9.91 10.60 -12.07
N ARG A 400 -9.65 10.85 -10.78
CA ARG A 400 -8.70 11.87 -10.33
C ARG A 400 -7.27 11.63 -10.83
N ILE A 401 -6.75 10.41 -10.71
CA ILE A 401 -5.35 10.12 -11.11
C ILE A 401 -5.15 10.17 -12.63
N SER A 402 -6.22 9.97 -13.41
CA SER A 402 -6.17 10.00 -14.89
C SER A 402 -6.19 11.40 -15.46
N GLU A 403 -6.43 12.43 -14.64
CA GLU A 403 -6.40 13.82 -15.09
C GLU A 403 -4.98 14.21 -15.54
N PRO A 404 -4.80 14.82 -16.73
CA PRO A 404 -3.47 15.24 -17.19
C PRO A 404 -2.72 16.14 -16.19
N ALA A 405 -3.45 17.06 -15.55
CA ALA A 405 -2.89 17.94 -14.53
C ALA A 405 -2.39 17.18 -13.29
N PHE A 406 -3.02 16.06 -12.93
CA PHE A 406 -2.54 15.20 -11.85
C PHE A 406 -1.24 14.51 -12.24
N LEU A 407 -1.20 13.88 -13.41
CA LEU A 407 0.00 13.18 -13.91
C LEU A 407 1.19 14.13 -14.10
N ASP A 408 0.94 15.35 -14.58
CA ASP A 408 1.98 16.37 -14.73
C ASP A 408 2.51 16.89 -13.38
N HIS A 409 1.72 16.86 -12.31
CA HIS A 409 2.19 17.19 -10.97
C HIS A 409 3.09 16.09 -10.36
N VAL A 410 2.95 14.84 -10.81
CA VAL A 410 3.78 13.72 -10.33
C VAL A 410 5.19 13.74 -10.96
N LYS A 411 5.33 14.28 -12.18
CA LYS A 411 6.61 14.45 -12.89
C LYS A 411 7.42 15.59 -12.30
#